data_AF-A0A815IPU6-F1
#
_entry.id   AF-A0A815IPU6-F1
#
_cell.length_a   1.000
_cell.length_b   1.000
_cell.length_c   1.000
_cell.angle_alpha   90.00
_cell.angle_beta   90.00
_cell.angle_gamma   90.00
#
_symmetry.space_group_name_H-M   'P 1'
#
loop_
_entity.id
_entity.type
_entity.pdbx_description
1 polymer ?
#
loop_
_entity_poly.entity_id
_entity_poly.type
_entity_poly.pdbx_seq_one_letter_code
_entity_poly.pdbx_strand_id
1 'polypeptide(L)'
;MCFIAEIILEDGIAEGLQNWFKIFINLYVELIDPRTKTVTSNEEFQQIELALREQRLNTIYTVTFYIDSFFSVASAIIELQKLTRYLRKVPINIKRESNEYLRSLCDLLVMIGPVIPALSSELWAILQKQIKTNIDGYDLNKNLFEQNYPLLPKDYPAKINALYDTTVFASMPIARSLLPTLTTTDILQQLNNNDNQLQMKTFIEKNGLKLDRLRKLDDYCATLIYERDPNVTIVEQSEPLIEKKKSKTSKKKQVS
;
A
#
# COMPACT_ATOMS: atom_id res chain seq x y z
N MET A 1 21.87 25.23 -13.54
CA MET A 1 21.53 24.38 -14.70
C MET A 1 22.30 23.07 -14.55
N CYS A 2 21.76 22.09 -13.83
CA CYS A 2 22.48 20.85 -13.50
C CYS A 2 21.62 19.63 -13.76
N PHE A 3 22.12 18.75 -14.65
CA PHE A 3 21.98 17.30 -14.63
C PHE A 3 20.59 16.65 -14.46
N ILE A 4 19.54 17.20 -15.07
CA ILE A 4 18.25 16.47 -15.21
C ILE A 4 17.89 16.17 -16.68
N ALA A 5 18.67 16.65 -17.65
CA ALA A 5 18.30 16.60 -19.07
C ALA A 5 18.85 15.40 -19.88
N GLU A 6 19.65 14.50 -19.31
CA GLU A 6 20.28 13.39 -20.06
C GLU A 6 19.97 12.00 -19.46
N ILE A 7 18.69 11.75 -19.18
CA ILE A 7 18.18 10.39 -19.28
C ILE A 7 17.16 10.45 -20.41
N ILE A 8 17.61 10.08 -21.60
CA ILE A 8 16.77 9.79 -22.77
C ILE A 8 15.93 8.57 -22.37
N LEU A 9 14.84 8.84 -21.65
CA LEU A 9 13.74 7.91 -21.46
C LEU A 9 13.00 7.88 -22.79
N GLU A 10 12.74 6.68 -23.31
CA GLU A 10 11.75 6.47 -24.37
C GLU A 10 10.55 7.38 -24.12
N ASP A 11 10.16 8.18 -25.12
CA ASP A 11 9.29 9.36 -24.96
C ASP A 11 8.02 9.10 -24.12
N GLY A 12 7.49 7.88 -24.16
CA GLY A 12 6.33 7.46 -23.37
C GLY A 12 6.56 7.35 -21.85
N ILE A 13 7.75 6.97 -21.39
CA ILE A 13 8.04 6.86 -19.94
C ILE A 13 8.19 8.26 -19.33
N ALA A 14 8.86 9.16 -20.03
CA ALA A 14 8.99 10.56 -19.63
C ALA A 14 7.62 11.24 -19.55
N GLU A 15 6.75 11.00 -20.54
CA GLU A 15 5.39 11.54 -20.54
C GLU A 15 4.55 11.04 -19.35
N GLY A 16 4.63 9.74 -19.03
CA GLY A 16 3.94 9.16 -17.88
C GLY A 16 4.34 9.81 -16.56
N LEU A 17 5.64 10.04 -16.36
CA LEU A 17 6.18 10.70 -15.17
C LEU A 17 5.75 12.17 -15.10
N GLN A 18 5.84 12.90 -16.20
CA GLN A 18 5.40 14.30 -16.27
C GLN A 18 3.90 14.44 -15.97
N ASN A 19 3.08 13.53 -16.48
CA ASN A 19 1.65 13.51 -16.21
C ASN A 19 1.35 13.22 -14.73
N TRP A 20 2.11 12.34 -14.09
CA TRP A 20 2.01 12.15 -12.65
C TRP A 20 2.44 13.41 -11.88
N PHE A 21 3.54 14.07 -12.24
CA PHE A 21 3.94 15.33 -11.61
C PHE A 21 2.89 16.43 -11.73
N LYS A 22 2.22 16.55 -12.88
CA LYS A 22 1.07 17.48 -13.04
C LYS A 22 -0.05 17.16 -12.05
N ILE A 23 -0.41 15.88 -11.92
CA ILE A 23 -1.43 15.46 -10.94
C ILE A 23 -0.95 15.79 -9.52
N PHE A 24 0.30 15.48 -9.21
CA PHE A 24 0.90 15.69 -7.90
C PHE A 24 0.88 17.16 -7.50
N ILE A 25 1.31 18.06 -8.39
CA ILE A 25 1.25 19.52 -8.20
C ILE A 25 -0.20 19.98 -8.02
N ASN A 26 -1.13 19.50 -8.85
CA ASN A 26 -2.53 19.90 -8.78
C ASN A 26 -3.18 19.59 -7.41
N LEU A 27 -2.77 18.52 -6.72
CA LEU A 27 -3.26 18.25 -5.36
C LEU A 27 -3.02 19.41 -4.38
N TYR A 28 -1.90 20.12 -4.54
CA TYR A 28 -1.53 21.27 -3.70
C TYR A 28 -2.11 22.58 -4.24
N VAL A 29 -2.21 22.74 -5.56
CA VAL A 29 -2.86 23.93 -6.15
C VAL A 29 -4.34 23.97 -5.79
N GLU A 30 -5.01 22.82 -5.75
CA GLU A 30 -6.41 22.73 -5.30
C GLU A 30 -6.60 23.17 -3.83
N LEU A 31 -5.55 23.10 -3.00
CA LEU A 31 -5.58 23.67 -1.65
C LEU A 31 -5.51 25.20 -1.64
N ILE A 32 -5.22 25.86 -2.76
CA ILE A 32 -5.20 27.33 -2.90
C ILE A 32 -6.58 27.87 -3.31
N ASP A 33 -7.41 27.09 -4.01
CA ASP A 33 -8.69 27.57 -4.55
C ASP A 33 -9.70 27.94 -3.44
N PRO A 34 -10.13 29.21 -3.28
CA PRO A 34 -11.07 29.65 -2.24
C PRO A 34 -12.50 29.11 -2.42
N ARG A 35 -12.83 28.41 -3.52
CA ARG A 35 -14.20 27.94 -3.83
C ARG A 35 -14.63 26.67 -3.09
N THR A 36 -13.97 26.30 -1.99
CA THR A 36 -14.37 25.17 -1.15
C THR A 36 -15.68 25.50 -0.42
N LYS A 37 -16.82 25.15 -1.01
CA LYS A 37 -18.11 25.15 -0.31
C LYS A 37 -18.11 24.00 0.69
N THR A 38 -18.37 24.32 1.94
CA THR A 38 -18.50 23.37 3.04
C THR A 38 -19.88 22.70 3.00
N VAL A 39 -20.02 21.58 3.73
CA VAL A 39 -21.20 20.72 3.92
C VAL A 39 -21.09 19.38 3.18
N THR A 40 -20.27 18.49 3.74
CA THR A 40 -20.51 17.03 3.67
C THR A 40 -21.31 16.62 4.91
N SER A 41 -22.18 15.62 4.81
CA SER A 41 -22.78 14.99 5.99
C SER A 41 -21.69 14.49 6.95
N ASN A 42 -21.89 14.63 8.26
CA ASN A 42 -20.90 14.23 9.28
C ASN A 42 -20.49 12.75 9.15
N GLU A 43 -21.42 11.88 8.78
CA GLU A 43 -21.14 10.43 8.62
C GLU A 43 -20.28 10.13 7.38
N GLU A 44 -20.57 10.73 6.24
CA GLU A 44 -19.80 10.55 5.00
C GLU A 44 -18.37 11.12 5.16
N PHE A 45 -18.23 12.25 5.85
CA PHE A 45 -16.93 12.81 6.19
C PHE A 45 -16.11 11.83 7.04
N GLN A 46 -16.70 11.23 8.08
CA GLN A 46 -16.01 10.27 8.94
C GLN A 46 -15.59 9.01 8.18
N GLN A 47 -16.43 8.50 7.27
CA GLN A 47 -16.07 7.35 6.44
C GLN A 47 -14.89 7.65 5.52
N ILE A 48 -14.86 8.86 4.94
CA ILE A 48 -13.76 9.30 4.08
C ILE A 48 -12.48 9.51 4.89
N GLU A 49 -12.56 10.09 6.08
CA GLU A 49 -11.43 10.22 7.02
C GLU A 49 -10.83 8.85 7.38
N LEU A 50 -11.67 7.87 7.73
CA LEU A 50 -11.22 6.52 8.04
C LEU A 50 -10.56 5.84 6.83
N ALA A 51 -11.15 5.98 5.64
CA ALA A 51 -10.60 5.42 4.41
C ALA A 51 -9.28 6.09 4.01
N LEU A 52 -9.15 7.41 4.20
CA LEU A 52 -7.90 8.15 3.98
C LEU A 52 -6.81 7.66 4.92
N ARG A 53 -7.14 7.52 6.21
CA ARG A 53 -6.21 7.01 7.22
C ARG A 53 -5.71 5.61 6.86
N GLU A 54 -6.61 4.71 6.50
CA GLU A 54 -6.24 3.34 6.10
C GLU A 54 -5.31 3.36 4.89
N GLN A 55 -5.67 4.11 3.83
CA GLN A 55 -4.87 4.20 2.61
C GLN A 55 -3.49 4.83 2.87
N ARG A 56 -3.43 5.86 3.73
CA ARG A 56 -2.18 6.51 4.15
C ARG A 56 -1.26 5.53 4.87
N LEU A 57 -1.77 4.84 5.89
CA LEU A 57 -1.00 3.86 6.65
C LEU A 57 -0.52 2.69 5.77
N ASN A 58 -1.38 2.18 4.88
CA ASN A 58 -0.99 1.14 3.92
C ASN A 58 0.11 1.61 2.98
N THR A 59 0.08 2.87 2.55
CA THR A 59 1.12 3.46 1.69
C THR A 59 2.44 3.57 2.43
N ILE A 60 2.44 4.12 3.66
CA ILE A 60 3.65 4.21 4.50
C ILE A 60 4.24 2.81 4.66
N TYR A 61 3.44 1.83 5.09
CA TYR A 61 3.90 0.46 5.25
C TYR A 61 4.57 -0.10 4.00
N THR A 62 3.91 0.04 2.85
CA THR A 62 4.39 -0.58 1.61
C THR A 62 5.63 0.12 1.05
N VAL A 63 5.66 1.46 1.13
CA VAL A 63 6.81 2.27 0.69
C VAL A 63 8.03 1.97 1.55
N THR A 64 7.88 2.01 2.89
CA THR A 64 9.00 1.73 3.80
C THR A 64 9.48 0.29 3.64
N PHE A 65 8.58 -0.68 3.48
CA PHE A 65 8.93 -2.07 3.17
C PHE A 65 9.78 -2.20 1.90
N TYR A 66 9.38 -1.55 0.79
CA TYR A 66 10.14 -1.63 -0.46
C TYR A 66 11.51 -0.95 -0.37
N ILE A 67 11.61 0.16 0.34
CA ILE A 67 12.87 0.89 0.51
C ILE A 67 13.81 0.09 1.43
N ASP A 68 13.34 -0.33 2.61
CA ASP A 68 14.20 -0.95 3.63
C ASP A 68 14.55 -2.39 3.28
N SER A 69 13.59 -3.18 2.79
CA SER A 69 13.80 -4.62 2.59
C SER A 69 14.34 -4.97 1.20
N PHE A 70 14.04 -4.17 0.18
CA PHE A 70 14.37 -4.48 -1.21
C PHE A 70 15.19 -3.40 -1.91
N PHE A 71 15.45 -2.26 -1.26
CA PHE A 71 16.10 -1.08 -1.88
C PHE A 71 15.42 -0.66 -3.20
N SER A 72 14.12 -0.94 -3.35
CA SER A 72 13.40 -0.73 -4.60
C SER A 72 12.67 0.61 -4.61
N VAL A 73 13.38 1.65 -5.05
CA VAL A 73 12.83 3.00 -5.22
C VAL A 73 11.72 3.02 -6.27
N ALA A 74 11.84 2.23 -7.35
CA ALA A 74 10.81 2.16 -8.38
C ALA A 74 9.47 1.63 -7.83
N SER A 75 9.50 0.57 -7.01
CA SER A 75 8.31 0.03 -6.35
C SER A 75 7.70 1.04 -5.37
N ALA A 76 8.54 1.74 -4.59
CA ALA A 76 8.09 2.81 -3.72
C ALA A 76 7.38 3.95 -4.49
N ILE A 77 7.94 4.40 -5.62
CA ILE A 77 7.32 5.45 -6.46
C ILE A 77 5.95 5.00 -6.96
N ILE A 78 5.79 3.73 -7.37
CA ILE A 78 4.49 3.19 -7.83
C ILE A 78 3.44 3.30 -6.71
N GLU A 79 3.79 2.99 -5.47
CA GLU A 79 2.88 3.13 -4.33
C GLU A 79 2.53 4.60 -4.03
N LEU A 80 3.52 5.50 -4.08
CA LEU A 80 3.29 6.94 -3.93
C LEU A 80 2.40 7.50 -5.04
N GLN A 81 2.53 6.99 -6.27
CA GLN A 81 1.62 7.30 -7.38
C GLN A 81 0.19 6.81 -7.11
N LYS A 82 0.02 5.61 -6.53
CA LYS A 82 -1.32 5.10 -6.14
C LYS A 82 -1.96 6.01 -5.10
N LEU A 83 -1.22 6.41 -4.06
CA LEU A 83 -1.71 7.38 -3.07
C LEU A 83 -2.08 8.72 -3.73
N THR A 84 -1.24 9.25 -4.61
CA THR A 84 -1.52 10.49 -5.35
C THR A 84 -2.85 10.38 -6.13
N ARG A 85 -3.06 9.27 -6.85
CA ARG A 85 -4.30 9.04 -7.62
C ARG A 85 -5.51 8.87 -6.70
N TYR A 86 -5.33 8.30 -5.51
CA TYR A 86 -6.38 8.16 -4.51
C TYR A 86 -6.79 9.55 -3.97
N LEU A 87 -5.82 10.35 -3.51
CA LEU A 87 -6.05 11.71 -3.00
C LEU A 87 -6.72 12.62 -4.03
N ARG A 88 -6.39 12.45 -5.33
CA ARG A 88 -7.06 13.21 -6.40
C ARG A 88 -8.58 13.04 -6.39
N LYS A 89 -9.08 11.84 -6.06
CA LYS A 89 -10.50 11.50 -6.09
C LYS A 89 -11.29 12.05 -4.90
N VAL A 90 -10.60 12.53 -3.86
CA VAL A 90 -11.26 13.07 -2.67
C VAL A 90 -12.06 14.31 -3.06
N PRO A 91 -13.31 14.47 -2.58
CA PRO A 91 -14.11 15.66 -2.86
C PRO A 91 -13.42 16.96 -2.40
N ILE A 92 -13.45 18.00 -3.23
CA ILE A 92 -12.76 19.28 -3.00
C ILE A 92 -13.15 19.97 -1.68
N ASN A 93 -14.40 19.79 -1.26
CA ASN A 93 -14.94 20.29 -0.01
C ASN A 93 -14.35 19.62 1.23
N ILE A 94 -13.80 18.40 1.09
CA ILE A 94 -13.20 17.64 2.20
C ILE A 94 -11.70 17.92 2.30
N LYS A 95 -11.00 18.15 1.19
CA LYS A 95 -9.53 18.23 1.14
C LYS A 95 -8.90 19.19 2.15
N ARG A 96 -9.52 20.36 2.38
CA ARG A 96 -9.00 21.37 3.34
C ARG A 96 -9.39 21.11 4.79
N GLU A 97 -10.52 20.46 5.02
CA GLU A 97 -11.05 20.21 6.37
C GLU A 97 -10.54 18.88 6.95
N SER A 98 -10.16 17.95 6.06
CA SER A 98 -9.68 16.62 6.41
C SER A 98 -8.24 16.66 6.90
N ASN A 99 -8.06 16.35 8.19
CA ASN A 99 -6.73 16.22 8.78
C ASN A 99 -5.97 15.05 8.16
N GLU A 100 -6.65 13.92 7.89
CA GLU A 100 -5.98 12.76 7.28
C GLU A 100 -5.60 13.03 5.81
N TYR A 101 -6.33 13.86 5.08
CA TYR A 101 -5.92 14.32 3.73
C TYR A 101 -4.66 15.18 3.80
N LEU A 102 -4.65 16.22 4.64
CA LEU A 102 -3.48 17.10 4.81
C LEU A 102 -2.25 16.34 5.29
N ARG A 103 -2.45 15.39 6.23
CA ARG A 103 -1.39 14.50 6.70
C ARG A 103 -0.89 13.56 5.59
N SER A 104 -1.79 13.02 4.77
CA SER A 104 -1.41 12.21 3.60
C SER A 104 -0.54 12.97 2.60
N LEU A 105 -0.81 14.27 2.39
CA LEU A 105 0.02 15.12 1.54
C LEU A 105 1.41 15.35 2.14
N CYS A 106 1.49 15.59 3.45
CA CYS A 106 2.77 15.74 4.14
C CYS A 106 3.59 14.44 4.07
N ASP A 107 2.96 13.29 4.37
CA ASP A 107 3.59 11.97 4.26
C ASP A 107 4.12 11.73 2.84
N LEU A 108 3.33 12.08 1.81
CA LEU A 108 3.70 11.96 0.41
C LEU A 108 4.94 12.81 0.06
N LEU A 109 5.02 14.06 0.52
CA LEU A 109 6.19 14.93 0.30
C LEU A 109 7.43 14.41 1.01
N VAL A 110 7.30 13.97 2.27
CA VAL A 110 8.44 13.47 3.04
C VAL A 110 8.98 12.18 2.44
N MET A 111 8.09 11.25 2.03
CA MET A 111 8.52 9.99 1.41
C MET A 111 9.14 10.17 0.02
N ILE A 112 8.65 11.12 -0.79
CA ILE A 112 9.17 11.35 -2.15
C ILE A 112 10.35 12.35 -2.18
N GLY A 113 10.53 13.13 -1.13
CA GLY A 113 11.58 14.14 -0.98
C GLY A 113 12.99 13.66 -1.34
N PRO A 114 13.43 12.47 -0.89
CA PRO A 114 14.74 11.93 -1.27
C PRO A 114 14.93 11.69 -2.78
N VAL A 115 13.84 11.49 -3.53
CA VAL A 115 13.86 11.20 -4.98
C VAL A 115 13.75 12.48 -5.81
N ILE A 116 12.86 13.40 -5.41
CA ILE A 116 12.61 14.68 -6.10
C ILE A 116 12.68 15.86 -5.11
N PRO A 117 13.87 16.19 -4.61
CA PRO A 117 14.03 17.12 -3.49
C PRO A 117 13.57 18.55 -3.81
N ALA A 118 13.90 19.05 -4.99
CA ALA A 118 13.54 20.42 -5.41
C ALA A 118 12.02 20.60 -5.47
N LEU A 119 11.32 19.73 -6.21
CA LEU A 119 9.85 19.83 -6.34
C LEU A 119 9.16 19.65 -4.98
N SER A 120 9.60 18.69 -4.17
CA SER A 120 8.99 18.44 -2.87
C SER A 120 9.17 19.62 -1.92
N SER A 121 10.32 20.30 -1.95
CA SER A 121 10.58 21.47 -1.11
C SER A 121 9.70 22.66 -1.49
N GLU A 122 9.50 22.89 -2.80
CA GLU A 122 8.60 23.94 -3.29
C GLU A 122 7.14 23.66 -2.90
N LEU A 123 6.68 22.42 -3.05
CA LEU A 123 5.32 22.02 -2.65
C LEU A 123 5.12 22.11 -1.13
N TRP A 124 6.15 21.78 -0.33
CA TRP A 124 6.15 22.00 1.11
C TRP A 124 6.01 23.48 1.46
N ALA A 125 6.77 24.36 0.80
CA ALA A 125 6.67 25.80 1.00
C ALA A 125 5.29 26.37 0.63
N ILE A 126 4.61 25.80 -0.38
CA ILE A 126 3.22 26.13 -0.69
C ILE A 126 2.31 25.70 0.47
N LEU A 127 2.47 24.47 0.97
CA LEU A 127 1.67 23.94 2.07
C LEU A 127 1.81 24.80 3.35
N GLN A 128 3.04 25.21 3.71
CA GLN A 128 3.32 26.11 4.83
C GLN A 128 2.60 27.46 4.72
N LYS A 129 2.45 27.99 3.49
CA LYS A 129 1.77 29.28 3.27
C LYS A 129 0.25 29.16 3.30
N GLN A 130 -0.30 28.03 2.85
CA GLN A 130 -1.75 27.86 2.69
C GLN A 130 -2.42 27.29 3.93
N ILE A 131 -1.76 26.37 4.63
CA ILE A 131 -2.32 25.69 5.79
C ILE A 131 -1.91 26.43 7.06
N LYS A 132 -2.92 26.94 7.79
CA LYS A 132 -2.73 27.61 9.09
C LYS A 132 -3.08 26.71 10.27
N THR A 133 -3.65 25.54 9.99
CA THR A 133 -3.99 24.56 11.01
C THR A 133 -2.76 23.70 11.33
N ASN A 134 -2.72 23.21 12.57
CA ASN A 134 -1.71 22.23 12.94
C ASN A 134 -2.02 20.90 12.24
N ILE A 135 -1.01 20.26 11.66
CA ILE A 135 -1.12 18.94 11.05
C ILE A 135 -0.42 17.94 11.97
N ASP A 136 -1.16 16.98 12.50
CA ASP A 136 -0.63 16.01 13.45
C ASP A 136 0.61 15.28 12.91
N GLY A 137 1.72 15.43 13.65
CA GLY A 137 3.01 14.80 13.32
C GLY A 137 3.95 15.66 12.47
N TYR A 138 3.54 16.86 12.06
CA TYR A 138 4.33 17.74 11.21
C TYR A 138 4.45 19.16 11.79
N ASP A 139 5.65 19.74 11.69
CA ASP A 139 5.90 21.12 12.09
C ASP A 139 6.06 22.00 10.85
N LEU A 140 5.02 22.77 10.54
CA LEU A 140 5.02 23.67 9.38
C LEU A 140 6.00 24.84 9.49
N ASN A 141 6.68 25.03 10.63
CA ASN A 141 7.76 26.02 10.73
C ASN A 141 9.11 25.47 10.28
N LYS A 142 9.24 24.15 10.16
CA LYS A 142 10.45 23.47 9.70
C LYS A 142 10.39 23.19 8.21
N ASN A 143 11.54 23.13 7.57
CA ASN A 143 11.67 22.73 6.18
C ASN A 143 11.32 21.24 6.00
N LEU A 144 11.09 20.82 4.76
CA LEU A 144 10.73 19.45 4.43
C LEU A 144 11.74 18.42 4.98
N PHE A 145 13.04 18.66 4.78
CA PHE A 145 14.09 17.71 5.18
C PHE A 145 14.40 17.71 6.67
N GLU A 146 13.78 18.62 7.43
CA GLU A 146 13.86 18.67 8.89
C GLU A 146 12.67 17.93 9.53
N GLN A 147 11.72 17.44 8.72
CA GLN A 147 10.61 16.63 9.19
C GLN A 147 11.06 15.19 9.48
N ASN A 148 10.38 14.56 10.43
CA ASN A 148 10.56 13.14 10.67
C ASN A 148 9.89 12.33 9.54
N TYR A 149 10.53 11.21 9.18
CA TYR A 149 9.92 10.23 8.30
C TYR A 149 8.62 9.68 8.92
N PRO A 150 7.53 9.49 8.16
CA PRO A 150 6.26 9.03 8.71
C PRO A 150 6.38 7.62 9.31
N LEU A 151 5.91 7.47 10.55
CA LEU A 151 5.98 6.22 11.29
C LEU A 151 4.62 5.54 11.36
N LEU A 152 4.61 4.22 11.18
CA LEU A 152 3.42 3.41 11.42
C LEU A 152 3.13 3.29 12.92
N PRO A 153 1.84 3.33 13.31
CA PRO A 153 1.40 2.97 14.65
C PRO A 153 1.84 1.54 15.04
N LYS A 154 2.06 1.32 16.34
CA LYS A 154 2.50 0.02 16.88
C LYS A 154 1.43 -1.07 16.73
N ASP A 155 0.17 -0.66 16.71
CA ASP A 155 -1.04 -1.47 16.54
C ASP A 155 -1.41 -1.71 15.07
N TYR A 156 -0.65 -1.17 14.12
CA TYR A 156 -0.90 -1.38 12.70
C TYR A 156 -0.92 -2.89 12.37
N PRO A 157 -1.93 -3.38 11.62
CA PRO A 157 -2.07 -4.80 11.31
C PRO A 157 -1.05 -5.23 10.26
N ALA A 158 0.11 -5.70 10.73
CA ALA A 158 1.10 -6.37 9.91
C ALA A 158 0.61 -7.75 9.46
N LYS A 159 1.26 -8.35 8.47
CA LYS A 159 0.81 -9.62 7.87
C LYS A 159 1.71 -10.80 8.22
N ILE A 160 1.11 -11.92 8.57
CA ILE A 160 1.76 -13.23 8.60
C ILE A 160 1.29 -14.03 7.41
N ASN A 161 2.21 -14.38 6.52
CA ASN A 161 1.92 -15.13 5.31
C ASN A 161 2.26 -16.61 5.52
N ALA A 162 1.40 -17.50 5.04
CA ALA A 162 1.67 -18.93 4.98
C ALA A 162 2.01 -19.31 3.54
N LEU A 163 3.21 -19.86 3.35
CA LEU A 163 3.77 -20.22 2.05
C LEU A 163 3.90 -21.74 1.93
N TYR A 164 3.53 -22.27 0.78
CA TYR A 164 3.83 -23.63 0.35
C TYR A 164 4.35 -23.57 -1.08
N ASP A 165 5.48 -24.24 -1.34
CA ASP A 165 6.14 -24.28 -2.66
C ASP A 165 6.18 -22.90 -3.35
N THR A 166 6.66 -21.89 -2.61
CA THR A 166 6.75 -20.47 -3.00
C THR A 166 5.45 -19.67 -3.12
N THR A 167 4.29 -20.31 -3.05
CA THR A 167 2.99 -19.65 -3.17
C THR A 167 2.40 -19.31 -1.80
N VAL A 168 1.98 -18.05 -1.62
CA VAL A 168 1.24 -17.63 -0.41
C VAL A 168 -0.19 -18.16 -0.54
N PHE A 169 -0.58 -19.11 0.32
CA PHE A 169 -1.94 -19.69 0.30
C PHE A 169 -2.86 -19.09 1.37
N ALA A 170 -2.30 -18.44 2.39
CA ALA A 170 -3.06 -17.73 3.40
C ALA A 170 -2.26 -16.55 3.98
N SER A 171 -2.98 -15.55 4.50
CA SER A 171 -2.39 -14.40 5.19
C SER A 171 -3.28 -14.02 6.36
N MET A 172 -2.69 -13.69 7.51
CA MET A 172 -3.42 -13.25 8.69
C MET A 172 -2.86 -11.93 9.25
N PRO A 173 -3.73 -11.01 9.71
CA PRO A 173 -3.28 -9.79 10.34
C PRO A 173 -2.79 -10.07 11.77
N ILE A 174 -1.70 -9.42 12.16
CA ILE A 174 -1.17 -9.39 13.53
C ILE A 174 -0.74 -7.97 13.87
N ALA A 175 -0.85 -7.57 15.13
CA ALA A 175 -0.31 -6.29 15.57
C ALA A 175 1.20 -6.23 15.34
N ARG A 176 1.67 -5.16 14.69
CA ARG A 176 3.10 -4.95 14.36
C ARG A 176 4.02 -5.08 15.58
N SER A 177 3.59 -4.59 16.74
CA SER A 177 4.34 -4.68 18.00
C SER A 177 4.70 -6.11 18.43
N LEU A 178 3.95 -7.12 17.98
CA LEU A 178 4.16 -8.51 18.35
C LEU A 178 5.16 -9.23 17.44
N LEU A 179 5.46 -8.69 16.26
CA LEU A 179 6.34 -9.34 15.27
C LEU A 179 7.76 -9.66 15.78
N PRO A 180 8.45 -8.75 16.49
CA PRO A 180 9.81 -9.03 16.96
C PRO A 180 9.84 -10.20 17.93
N THR A 181 8.88 -10.26 18.85
CA THR A 181 8.78 -11.27 19.91
C THR A 181 8.13 -12.58 19.46
N LEU A 182 7.53 -12.61 18.27
CA LEU A 182 6.69 -13.71 17.81
C LEU A 182 7.45 -15.03 17.72
N THR A 183 7.04 -16.07 18.45
CA THR A 183 7.60 -17.42 18.27
C THR A 183 6.67 -18.29 17.42
N THR A 184 7.22 -19.38 16.88
CA THR A 184 6.46 -20.34 16.10
C THR A 184 5.28 -20.93 16.89
N THR A 185 5.47 -21.16 18.19
CA THR A 185 4.43 -21.70 19.08
C THR A 185 3.28 -20.72 19.30
N ASP A 186 3.58 -19.43 19.44
CA ASP A 186 2.56 -18.39 19.63
C ASP A 186 1.66 -18.28 18.40
N ILE A 187 2.27 -18.40 17.21
CA ILE A 187 1.53 -18.40 15.96
C ILE A 187 0.60 -19.59 15.92
N LEU A 188 1.10 -20.81 16.12
CA LEU A 188 0.27 -22.02 16.11
C LEU A 188 -0.89 -21.96 17.12
N GLN A 189 -0.68 -21.36 18.30
CA GLN A 189 -1.75 -21.11 19.27
C GLN A 189 -2.79 -20.12 18.75
N GLN A 190 -2.36 -19.02 18.12
CA GLN A 190 -3.26 -18.06 17.48
C GLN A 190 -4.04 -18.68 16.30
N LEU A 191 -3.41 -19.59 15.55
CA LEU A 191 -4.08 -20.33 14.48
C LEU A 191 -5.17 -21.24 15.05
N ASN A 192 -4.87 -21.91 16.16
CA ASN A 192 -5.80 -22.84 16.78
C ASN A 192 -7.04 -22.12 17.35
N ASN A 193 -6.88 -20.91 17.89
CA ASN A 193 -7.94 -20.17 18.55
C ASN A 193 -8.86 -19.37 17.61
N ASN A 194 -8.47 -19.12 16.36
CA ASN A 194 -9.26 -18.30 15.43
C ASN A 194 -10.07 -19.17 14.45
N ASP A 195 -11.39 -19.16 14.59
CA ASP A 195 -12.32 -19.85 13.68
C ASP A 195 -12.26 -19.30 12.24
N ASN A 196 -11.87 -18.02 12.08
CA ASN A 196 -11.70 -17.36 10.78
C ASN A 196 -10.56 -17.94 9.92
N GLN A 197 -9.80 -18.91 10.42
CA GLN A 197 -8.66 -19.53 9.73
C GLN A 197 -8.91 -20.99 9.36
N LEU A 198 -10.17 -21.43 9.38
CA LEU A 198 -10.60 -22.76 8.97
C LEU A 198 -10.10 -23.14 7.57
N GLN A 199 -10.10 -22.20 6.62
CA GLN A 199 -9.57 -22.43 5.26
C GLN A 199 -8.09 -22.80 5.27
N MET A 200 -7.30 -22.17 6.14
CA MET A 200 -5.88 -22.45 6.26
C MET A 200 -5.63 -23.82 6.90
N LYS A 201 -6.36 -24.17 7.96
CA LYS A 201 -6.28 -25.49 8.61
C LYS A 201 -6.67 -26.61 7.64
N THR A 202 -7.80 -26.47 6.96
CA THR A 202 -8.26 -27.45 5.95
C THR A 202 -7.23 -27.61 4.83
N PHE A 203 -6.60 -26.52 4.37
CA PHE A 203 -5.55 -26.61 3.35
C PHE A 203 -4.30 -27.34 3.85
N ILE A 204 -3.87 -27.08 5.09
CA ILE A 204 -2.73 -27.74 5.73
C ILE A 204 -2.99 -29.24 5.88
N GLU A 205 -4.15 -29.63 6.40
CA GLU A 205 -4.54 -31.04 6.61
C GLU A 205 -4.70 -31.77 5.28
N LYS A 206 -5.42 -31.19 4.32
CA LYS A 206 -5.64 -31.79 2.99
C LYS A 206 -4.33 -32.05 2.25
N ASN A 207 -3.35 -31.15 2.39
CA ASN A 207 -2.07 -31.25 1.70
C ASN A 207 -0.96 -31.88 2.54
N GLY A 208 -1.27 -32.40 3.74
CA GLY A 208 -0.29 -33.04 4.62
C GLY A 208 0.91 -32.14 4.91
N LEU A 209 0.66 -30.85 5.13
CA LEU A 209 1.72 -29.85 5.26
C LEU A 209 2.24 -29.81 6.69
N LYS A 210 3.56 -29.84 6.83
CA LYS A 210 4.27 -29.61 8.08
C LYS A 210 4.93 -28.23 8.03
N LEU A 211 4.87 -27.51 9.13
CA LEU A 211 5.60 -26.27 9.26
C LEU A 211 7.10 -26.57 9.32
N ASP A 212 7.85 -26.04 8.35
CA ASP A 212 9.31 -26.15 8.29
C ASP A 212 9.95 -25.05 9.14
N ARG A 213 9.72 -23.78 8.77
CA ARG A 213 10.36 -22.65 9.45
C ARG A 213 9.54 -21.36 9.43
N LEU A 214 9.84 -20.48 10.38
CA LEU A 214 9.36 -19.10 10.43
C LEU A 214 10.46 -18.16 9.94
N ARG A 215 10.21 -17.43 8.86
CA ARG A 215 11.05 -16.32 8.41
C ARG A 215 10.42 -15.00 8.83
N LYS A 216 11.18 -14.18 9.55
CA LYS A 216 10.77 -12.81 9.88
C LYS A 216 11.45 -11.83 8.94
N LEU A 217 10.72 -10.79 8.53
CA LEU A 217 11.25 -9.63 7.84
C LEU A 217 11.02 -8.43 8.76
N ASP A 218 11.92 -8.30 9.73
CA ASP A 218 11.92 -7.29 10.78
C ASP A 218 10.52 -6.98 11.34
N ASP A 219 10.12 -5.70 11.30
CA ASP A 219 8.84 -5.22 11.80
C ASP A 219 7.74 -5.19 10.72
N TYR A 220 7.96 -5.83 9.56
CA TYR A 220 7.06 -5.73 8.41
C TYR A 220 6.15 -6.94 8.29
N CYS A 221 6.73 -8.14 8.17
CA CYS A 221 5.94 -9.35 8.01
C CYS A 221 6.66 -10.58 8.56
N ALA A 222 5.87 -11.59 8.90
CA ALA A 222 6.36 -12.92 9.18
C ALA A 222 5.85 -13.89 8.12
N THR A 223 6.64 -14.90 7.80
CA THR A 223 6.36 -15.87 6.75
C THR A 223 6.57 -17.27 7.31
N LEU A 224 5.48 -18.01 7.44
CA LEU A 224 5.48 -19.43 7.75
C LEU A 224 5.72 -20.22 6.48
N ILE A 225 6.79 -21.00 6.44
CA ILE A 225 7.12 -21.86 5.31
C ILE A 225 6.69 -23.26 5.66
N TYR A 226 5.77 -23.81 4.87
CA TYR A 226 5.28 -25.17 4.98
C TYR A 226 5.91 -26.04 3.90
N GLU A 227 6.26 -27.25 4.28
CA GLU A 227 6.74 -28.31 3.39
C GLU A 227 5.81 -29.52 3.50
N ARG A 228 5.80 -30.36 2.46
CA ARG A 228 4.99 -31.57 2.47
C ARG A 228 5.63 -32.59 3.40
N ASP A 229 4.85 -33.16 4.32
CA ASP A 229 5.37 -34.24 5.16
C ASP A 229 5.63 -35.48 4.29
N PRO A 230 6.88 -35.97 4.19
CA PRO A 230 7.20 -37.14 3.39
C PRO A 230 6.50 -38.42 3.88
N ASN A 231 5.94 -38.42 5.09
CA ASN A 231 5.28 -39.57 5.69
C ASN A 231 3.75 -39.58 5.51
N VAL A 232 3.16 -38.53 4.90
CA VAL A 232 1.72 -38.44 4.68
C VAL A 232 1.39 -38.77 3.23
N THR A 233 0.77 -39.94 3.01
CA THR A 233 0.22 -40.32 1.70
C THR A 233 -1.07 -39.55 1.45
N ILE A 234 -1.05 -38.63 0.48
CA ILE A 234 -2.27 -37.90 0.08
C ILE A 234 -3.08 -38.79 -0.86
N VAL A 235 -4.38 -38.90 -0.60
CA VAL A 235 -5.33 -39.45 -1.57
C VAL A 235 -5.42 -38.45 -2.73
N GLU A 236 -4.72 -38.73 -3.83
CA GLU A 236 -4.92 -38.02 -5.10
C GLU A 236 -6.35 -38.26 -5.57
N GLN A 237 -7.24 -37.29 -5.36
CA GLN A 237 -8.44 -37.18 -6.18
C GLN A 237 -8.06 -36.38 -7.42
N SER A 238 -7.84 -37.11 -8.52
CA SER A 238 -7.76 -36.55 -9.86
C SER A 238 -9.03 -35.73 -10.16
N GLU A 239 -8.92 -34.41 -10.28
CA GLU A 239 -9.96 -33.60 -10.90
C GLU A 239 -10.06 -33.98 -12.39
N PRO A 240 -11.27 -34.22 -12.93
CA PRO A 240 -11.43 -34.52 -14.35
C PRO A 240 -11.14 -33.27 -15.18
N LEU A 241 -10.32 -33.46 -16.22
CA LEU A 241 -10.02 -32.50 -17.28
C LEU A 241 -11.31 -31.85 -17.81
N ILE A 242 -11.48 -30.56 -17.54
CA ILE A 242 -12.48 -29.74 -18.24
C ILE A 242 -12.02 -29.58 -19.69
N GLU A 243 -12.59 -30.38 -20.58
CA GLU A 243 -12.46 -30.23 -22.04
C GLU A 243 -12.92 -28.83 -22.47
N LYS A 244 -11.99 -28.08 -23.06
CA LYS A 244 -12.28 -26.86 -23.82
C LYS A 244 -13.17 -27.20 -25.02
N LYS A 245 -14.49 -27.06 -24.89
CA LYS A 245 -15.38 -26.96 -26.07
C LYS A 245 -15.14 -25.64 -26.79
N LYS A 246 -14.43 -25.73 -27.92
CA LYS A 246 -14.41 -24.72 -28.99
C LYS A 246 -15.83 -24.54 -29.52
N SER A 247 -16.51 -23.43 -29.20
CA SER A 247 -17.63 -22.95 -29.99
C SER A 247 -17.13 -21.88 -30.97
N LYS A 248 -16.84 -22.31 -32.20
CA LYS A 248 -16.83 -21.44 -33.37
C LYS A 248 -18.27 -21.02 -33.64
N THR A 249 -18.57 -19.72 -33.57
CA THR A 249 -19.74 -19.17 -34.26
C THR A 249 -19.33 -17.93 -35.03
N SER A 250 -19.07 -18.18 -36.31
CA SER A 250 -19.06 -17.22 -37.40
C SER A 250 -20.33 -16.37 -37.42
N LYS A 251 -20.20 -15.04 -37.47
CA LYS A 251 -21.18 -14.19 -38.15
C LYS A 251 -20.47 -13.27 -39.14
N LYS A 252 -20.72 -13.59 -40.41
CA LYS A 252 -20.42 -12.80 -41.61
C LYS A 252 -21.17 -11.47 -41.58
N LYS A 253 -20.49 -10.46 -42.12
CA LYS A 253 -21.05 -9.23 -42.74
C LYS A 253 -22.18 -9.53 -43.71
N GLN A 254 -23.18 -8.65 -43.74
CA GLN A 254 -24.07 -8.24 -44.84
C GLN A 254 -25.21 -7.41 -44.19
N VAL A 255 -25.75 -6.29 -44.67
CA VAL A 255 -25.74 -5.41 -45.87
C VAL A 255 -26.28 -4.07 -45.31
N SER A 256 -25.88 -2.86 -45.68
CA SER A 256 -26.34 -2.07 -46.84
C SER A 256 -26.02 -0.61 -46.50
#